data_AF-A0A3S0SPM0-F1
#
_entry.id   AF-A0A3S0SPM0-F1
#
_cell.length_a   1.000
_cell.length_b   1.000
_cell.length_c   1.000
_cell.angle_alpha   90.00
_cell.angle_beta   90.00
_cell.angle_gamma   90.00
#
_symmetry.space_group_name_H-M   'P 1'
#
loop_
_entity.id
_entity.type
_entity.pdbx_description
1 polymer ?
#
loop_
_entity_poly.entity_id
_entity_poly.type
_entity_poly.pdbx_seq_one_letter_code
_entity_poly.pdbx_strand_id
1 'polypeptide(L)' 'PFWFEHYNNLHPHSALGYQSPREFISSQSQT' A
#
# COMPACT_ATOMS: atom_id res chain seq x y z
N PRO A 1 13.93 7.66 -3.26
CA PRO A 1 14.66 7.50 -1.98
C PRO A 1 14.16 6.24 -1.27
N PHE A 2 15.03 5.53 -0.52
CA PHE A 2 14.69 4.22 0.06
C PHE A 2 13.46 4.26 0.98
N TRP A 3 13.27 5.36 1.72
CA TRP A 3 12.13 5.54 2.62
C TRP A 3 10.77 5.46 1.90
N PHE A 4 10.69 5.93 0.64
CA PHE A 4 9.43 5.96 -0.11
C PHE A 4 9.01 4.56 -0.54
N GLU A 5 9.97 3.74 -0.97
CA GLU A 5 9.71 2.36 -1.36
C GLU A 5 9.39 1.49 -0.14
N HIS A 6 10.08 1.69 0.98
CA HIS A 6 9.75 1.04 2.24
C HIS A 6 8.32 1.40 2.70
N TYR A 7 7.95 2.68 2.62
CA TYR A 7 6.62 3.17 2.96
C TYR A 7 5.52 2.48 2.15
N ASN A 8 5.69 2.43 0.82
CA ASN A 8 4.70 1.88 -0.09
C ASN A 8 4.49 0.36 0.03
N ASN A 9 5.48 -0.37 0.56
CA ASN A 9 5.43 -1.82 0.70
C ASN A 9 4.99 -2.30 2.08
N LEU A 10 5.26 -1.55 3.14
CA LEU A 10 5.21 -2.09 4.51
C LEU A 10 4.24 -1.38 5.44
N HIS A 11 3.83 -0.14 5.15
CA HIS A 11 3.04 0.65 6.09
C HIS A 11 1.54 0.42 5.85
N PRO A 12 0.82 -0.22 6.77
CA PRO A 12 -0.62 -0.36 6.67
C PRO A 12 -1.33 0.96 6.99
N HIS A 13 -2.35 1.30 6.20
CA HIS A 13 -3.16 2.50 6.39
C HIS A 13 -4.59 2.14 6.79
N SER A 14 -5.09 2.71 7.89
CA SER A 14 -6.48 2.50 8.33
C SER A 14 -7.50 2.91 7.27
N ALA A 15 -7.23 3.99 6.52
CA ALA A 15 -8.04 4.44 5.40
C ALA A 15 -8.07 3.47 4.21
N LEU A 16 -7.05 2.61 4.07
CA LEU A 16 -6.97 1.59 3.02
C LEU A 16 -7.42 0.20 3.52
N GLY A 17 -8.08 0.13 4.69
CA GLY A 17 -8.47 -1.14 5.30
C GLY A 17 -7.28 -1.93 5.85
N TYR A 18 -6.28 -1.25 6.38
CA TYR A 18 -5.01 -1.81 6.88
C TYR A 18 -4.11 -2.43 5.80
N GLN A 19 -4.34 -2.11 4.54
CA GLN A 19 -3.44 -2.46 3.44
C GLN A 19 -2.32 -1.42 3.29
N SER A 20 -1.18 -1.87 2.79
CA SER A 20 -0.14 -0.95 2.28
C SER A 20 -0.60 -0.27 0.99
N PRO A 21 0.03 0.86 0.60
CA PRO A 21 -0.32 1.55 -0.64
C PRO A 21 -0.25 0.66 -1.89
N ARG A 22 0.76 -0.23 -1.97
CA ARG A 22 0.87 -1.17 -3.10
C ARG A 22 -0.18 -2.26 -3.07
N GLU A 23 -0.47 -2.84 -1.90
CA GLU A 23 -1.51 -3.86 -1.78
C GLU A 23 -2.87 -3.29 -2.21
N PHE A 24 -3.19 -2.08 -1.76
CA PHE A 24 -4.43 -1.40 -2.14
C PHE A 24 -4.55 -1.19 -3.66
N ILE A 25 -3.49 -0.72 -4.32
CA ILE A 25 -3.47 -0.55 -5.79
C ILE A 25 -3.62 -1.91 -6.49
N SER A 26 -2.93 -2.94 -6.01
CA SER A 26 -3.02 -4.29 -6.58
C SER A 26 -4.44 -4.84 -6.49
N SER A 27 -5.12 -4.66 -5.35
CA SER A 27 -6.50 -5.09 -5.16
C SER A 27 -7.49 -4.32 -6.04
N GLN A 28 -7.27 -3.02 -6.27
CA GLN A 28 -8.09 -2.19 -7.15
C GLN A 28 -7.93 -2.58 -8.64
N SER A 29 -6.73 -3.01 -9.05
CA SER A 29 -6.47 -3.41 -10.44
C SER A 29 -7.08 -4.76 -10.83
N GLN A 30 -7.68 -5.48 -9.88
CA GLN A 30 -8.24 -6.82 -10.10
C GLN A 30 -9.78 -6.84 -10.22
N THR A 31 -10.41 -5.67 -10.22
CA THR A 31 -11.85 -5.46 -10.46
C THR A 31 -12.10 -4.80 -11.80
#